data_AF-A0A6N8EML6-F1
#
_entry.id   AF-A0A6N8EML6-F1
#
_cell.length_a   1.000
_cell.length_b   1.000
_cell.length_c   1.000
_cell.angle_alpha   90.00
_cell.angle_beta   90.00
_cell.angle_gamma   90.00
#
_symmetry.space_group_name_H-M   'P 1'
#
loop_
_entity.id
_entity.type
_entity.pdbx_description
1 polymer ?
#
loop_
_entity_poly.entity_id
_entity_poly.type
_entity_poly.pdbx_seq_one_letter_code
_entity_poly.pdbx_strand_id
1 'polypeptide(L)'
;MMSARCLRSLLMPPALLTLCGALFTAGLTSSASAQAASSNFWRHFIQRLTPDAQTHPHISSQKTPSSPLSSPAPAITPPPPPITLDAEDQQTQQTLAAALTFMMPRLLTPQTPQNLCLWGMHALVKASSPLTAHINLTLTIEPTSHTTPSHLTLFYGSQRLLDEPTPHKDDILGWSQLSTRFIATLRHSLPNLYPYKDETCLTLFLNGLLTQLDPYSRYQPPTHTTSPPTPPQTIIASVGLTLRQSHAHFPAVAAINLNSPLWDAGITPGDRLISINHHSTRNTPLKDLQKALTGPKGSTIQLSFRLQDGQKLTRNFTLSLMGEESVFPDHIGHLPLLHVTQFLPHTAEEISQYLSAFFPPTTLEGDLPHASPPKTHIPSHPGLVLDLRGNHGGILQQAVMTAALFLDHGVITTTDGRAPESNHVWSIQGGDLTNNTALALLVDKNTGSAAEILAAALADHHRAIIIGSSSFGKGMVQISTTLPNGGHLALSWARLNAPQGWSLQGLGVIPSICTTPQSHYSLKAQFSALQEGHSLMATTLQQAHLIHEDSPADTRLALRAICPPSPPTITDLSTALTVLSKPHFYQAALFSTPTINAP
;
A
#
# COMPACT_ATOMS: atom_id res chain seq x y z
N MET A 1 20.09 -59.44 -50.25
CA MET A 1 19.70 -60.84 -50.01
C MET A 1 18.50 -60.86 -49.06
N MET A 2 17.77 -61.99 -49.01
CA MET A 2 16.64 -62.29 -48.09
C MET A 2 17.06 -62.13 -46.61
N SER A 3 16.23 -62.09 -45.55
CA SER A 3 14.79 -62.31 -45.26
C SER A 3 14.50 -61.57 -43.91
N ALA A 4 13.31 -61.39 -43.31
CA ALA A 4 12.04 -62.11 -43.38
C ALA A 4 10.83 -61.25 -42.97
N ARG A 5 9.62 -61.73 -43.25
CA ARG A 5 8.32 -61.15 -42.90
C ARG A 5 7.60 -61.99 -41.82
N CYS A 6 6.72 -61.34 -41.05
CA CYS A 6 5.34 -61.75 -40.73
C CYS A 6 4.63 -60.51 -40.10
N LEU A 7 3.51 -59.93 -40.58
CA LEU A 7 2.15 -60.46 -40.89
C LEU A 7 1.56 -61.27 -39.71
N ARG A 8 0.31 -61.11 -39.23
CA ARG A 8 -0.92 -60.34 -39.60
C ARG A 8 -1.86 -60.34 -38.35
N SER A 9 -2.99 -59.61 -38.21
CA SER A 9 -3.52 -58.30 -38.68
C SER A 9 -5.04 -58.20 -38.39
N LEU A 10 -5.66 -57.01 -38.50
CA LEU A 10 -7.12 -56.77 -38.70
C LEU A 10 -8.01 -56.98 -37.43
N LEU A 11 -9.19 -56.35 -37.25
CA LEU A 11 -10.10 -55.62 -38.16
C LEU A 11 -10.85 -54.44 -37.45
N MET A 12 -11.77 -53.76 -38.16
CA MET A 12 -12.33 -52.41 -37.88
C MET A 12 -13.88 -52.42 -37.56
N PRO A 13 -14.60 -51.27 -37.36
CA PRO A 13 -15.91 -51.16 -36.65
C PRO A 13 -17.15 -51.23 -37.59
N PRO A 14 -18.43 -50.98 -37.16
CA PRO A 14 -18.99 -49.59 -37.07
C PRO A 14 -20.23 -49.28 -36.13
N ALA A 15 -20.43 -47.98 -35.84
CA ALA A 15 -21.62 -47.08 -35.79
C ALA A 15 -23.12 -47.45 -35.42
N LEU A 16 -23.84 -46.42 -34.89
CA LEU A 16 -25.33 -46.14 -34.82
C LEU A 16 -26.19 -47.01 -33.84
N LEU A 17 -27.37 -46.65 -33.26
CA LEU A 17 -28.50 -45.68 -33.45
C LEU A 17 -29.18 -45.32 -32.06
N THR A 18 -29.47 -44.05 -31.66
CA THR A 18 -30.68 -43.15 -31.79
C THR A 18 -31.93 -43.31 -30.88
N LEU A 19 -32.39 -42.15 -30.33
CA LEU A 19 -33.79 -41.73 -29.93
C LEU A 19 -34.51 -42.51 -28.79
N CYS A 20 -35.49 -41.96 -28.03
CA CYS A 20 -36.40 -40.82 -28.24
C CYS A 20 -36.91 -40.19 -26.91
N GLY A 21 -37.52 -38.99 -26.93
CA GLY A 21 -38.35 -38.43 -25.84
C GLY A 21 -38.36 -36.89 -25.76
N ALA A 22 -39.52 -36.24 -25.97
CA ALA A 22 -39.66 -34.78 -26.00
C ALA A 22 -41.00 -34.27 -25.41
N LEU A 23 -41.06 -32.96 -25.12
CA LEU A 23 -42.22 -32.15 -24.64
C LEU A 23 -42.52 -32.29 -23.12
N PHE A 24 -42.99 -31.29 -22.35
CA PHE A 24 -43.70 -30.03 -22.68
C PHE A 24 -43.49 -28.92 -21.59
N THR A 25 -43.53 -27.62 -21.98
CA THR A 25 -43.91 -26.38 -21.22
C THR A 25 -43.21 -25.85 -19.93
N ALA A 26 -42.80 -24.58 -20.05
CA ALA A 26 -43.11 -23.40 -19.20
C ALA A 26 -42.45 -23.12 -17.82
N GLY A 27 -41.84 -21.92 -17.71
CA GLY A 27 -42.13 -20.96 -16.63
C GLY A 27 -41.14 -20.83 -15.44
N LEU A 28 -40.44 -19.67 -15.37
CA LEU A 28 -40.09 -18.88 -14.16
C LEU A 28 -39.67 -19.66 -12.88
N THR A 29 -38.43 -19.58 -12.33
CA THR A 29 -37.89 -18.38 -11.65
C THR A 29 -36.40 -18.54 -11.20
N SER A 30 -35.72 -17.39 -11.06
CA SER A 30 -34.64 -17.01 -10.11
C SER A 30 -33.48 -17.96 -9.69
N SER A 31 -32.27 -17.46 -10.00
CA SER A 31 -31.07 -17.40 -9.13
C SER A 31 -30.44 -18.69 -8.57
N ALA A 32 -29.40 -19.17 -9.27
CA ALA A 32 -28.36 -20.00 -8.67
C ALA A 32 -27.14 -19.15 -8.24
N SER A 33 -26.66 -19.41 -7.04
CA SER A 33 -25.54 -18.75 -6.36
C SER A 33 -24.17 -18.97 -7.01
N ALA A 34 -23.38 -17.90 -7.17
CA ALA A 34 -21.92 -17.96 -7.27
C ALA A 34 -21.28 -16.62 -6.86
N GLN A 35 -21.01 -16.42 -5.56
CA GLN A 35 -20.37 -15.19 -5.06
C GLN A 35 -19.55 -15.43 -3.78
N ALA A 36 -18.67 -14.46 -3.50
CA ALA A 36 -17.93 -14.25 -2.24
C ALA A 36 -16.78 -15.23 -1.89
N ALA A 37 -15.60 -14.98 -2.47
CA ALA A 37 -14.31 -15.32 -1.85
C ALA A 37 -13.38 -14.10 -1.70
N SER A 38 -13.52 -13.06 -2.53
CA SER A 38 -12.67 -11.85 -2.54
C SER A 38 -13.26 -10.64 -1.80
N SER A 39 -14.53 -10.66 -1.40
CA SER A 39 -15.26 -9.50 -0.84
C SER A 39 -15.04 -9.27 0.66
N ASN A 40 -14.69 -10.30 1.41
CA ASN A 40 -14.73 -10.23 2.89
C ASN A 40 -13.59 -9.38 3.47
N PHE A 41 -12.40 -9.39 2.84
CA PHE A 41 -11.30 -8.50 3.22
C PHE A 41 -11.70 -7.03 3.09
N TRP A 42 -12.22 -6.62 1.93
CA TRP A 42 -12.60 -5.22 1.69
C TRP A 42 -13.78 -4.76 2.55
N ARG A 43 -14.78 -5.62 2.79
CA ARG A 43 -15.86 -5.30 3.75
C ARG A 43 -15.32 -5.10 5.17
N HIS A 44 -14.49 -6.01 5.68
CA HIS A 44 -13.92 -5.86 7.02
C HIS A 44 -12.89 -4.74 7.14
N PHE A 45 -12.17 -4.41 6.06
CA PHE A 45 -11.29 -3.24 6.02
C PHE A 45 -12.10 -1.95 6.14
N ILE A 46 -13.19 -1.81 5.37
CA ILE A 46 -14.03 -0.60 5.38
C ILE A 46 -14.91 -0.50 6.63
N GLN A 47 -15.38 -1.61 7.20
CA GLN A 47 -16.05 -1.64 8.51
C GLN A 47 -15.14 -1.20 9.68
N ARG A 48 -13.80 -1.23 9.51
CA ARG A 48 -12.85 -0.68 10.47
C ARG A 48 -12.50 0.80 10.22
N LEU A 49 -13.01 1.41 9.15
CA LEU A 49 -12.80 2.82 8.82
C LEU A 49 -13.93 3.73 9.31
N THR A 50 -14.98 3.17 9.91
CA THR A 50 -16.14 3.91 10.43
C THR A 50 -16.20 3.83 11.96
N PRO A 51 -16.03 4.94 12.70
CA PRO A 51 -16.47 5.00 14.08
C PRO A 51 -18.01 5.04 14.09
N ASP A 52 -18.66 4.00 14.61
CA ASP A 52 -20.13 3.94 14.69
C ASP A 52 -20.66 5.09 15.55
N ALA A 53 -21.48 5.95 14.94
CA ALA A 53 -22.20 6.99 15.65
C ALA A 53 -23.34 6.38 16.48
N GLN A 54 -23.17 6.40 17.80
CA GLN A 54 -24.17 6.23 18.86
C GLN A 54 -25.53 5.58 18.50
N THR A 55 -25.77 4.39 19.07
CA THR A 55 -27.13 4.00 19.47
C THR A 55 -27.16 3.63 20.96
N HIS A 56 -27.68 4.54 21.78
CA HIS A 56 -27.99 4.25 23.20
C HIS A 56 -29.33 3.51 23.30
N PRO A 57 -29.42 2.32 23.90
CA PRO A 57 -30.70 1.70 24.22
C PRO A 57 -31.31 2.38 25.46
N HIS A 58 -32.49 2.97 25.32
CA HIS A 58 -33.30 3.42 26.45
C HIS A 58 -33.67 2.26 27.38
N ILE A 59 -33.43 2.40 28.68
CA ILE A 59 -33.90 1.46 29.71
C ILE A 59 -35.38 1.75 30.01
N SER A 60 -36.24 0.77 29.78
CA SER A 60 -37.67 0.81 30.13
C SER A 60 -37.92 0.29 31.54
N SER A 61 -38.80 0.94 32.29
CA SER A 61 -39.07 0.65 33.70
C SER A 61 -40.12 -0.46 33.93
N GLN A 62 -39.66 -1.56 34.52
CA GLN A 62 -40.37 -2.48 35.44
C GLN A 62 -41.80 -2.98 35.16
N LYS A 63 -41.95 -4.31 35.25
CA LYS A 63 -42.91 -4.92 36.19
C LYS A 63 -42.28 -6.14 36.87
N THR A 64 -42.44 -6.24 38.19
CA THR A 64 -41.88 -7.30 39.04
C THR A 64 -42.62 -8.63 38.92
N PRO A 65 -41.94 -9.74 39.24
CA PRO A 65 -42.50 -10.62 40.26
C PRO A 65 -41.48 -11.08 41.34
N SER A 66 -41.99 -11.12 42.58
CA SER A 66 -41.59 -11.96 43.73
C SER A 66 -40.18 -12.58 43.81
N SER A 67 -39.44 -12.18 44.85
CA SER A 67 -38.16 -12.77 45.28
C SER A 67 -38.24 -14.25 45.66
N PRO A 68 -37.20 -15.05 45.36
CA PRO A 68 -36.71 -16.12 46.23
C PRO A 68 -35.55 -15.63 47.12
N LEU A 69 -35.15 -16.47 48.07
CA LEU A 69 -34.27 -16.16 49.19
C LEU A 69 -32.93 -15.49 48.81
N SER A 70 -32.49 -14.59 49.69
CA SER A 70 -31.17 -13.97 49.66
C SER A 70 -30.03 -14.98 49.76
N SER A 71 -29.41 -15.30 48.63
CA SER A 71 -28.01 -15.72 48.60
C SER A 71 -27.14 -14.59 49.15
N PRO A 72 -26.09 -14.84 49.96
CA PRO A 72 -25.14 -13.80 50.29
C PRO A 72 -24.50 -13.30 48.99
N ALA A 73 -24.43 -11.98 48.82
CA ALA A 73 -23.65 -11.39 47.73
C ALA A 73 -22.21 -11.93 47.82
N PRO A 74 -21.57 -12.30 46.69
CA PRO A 74 -20.22 -12.83 46.71
C PRO A 74 -19.31 -11.83 47.43
N ALA A 75 -18.64 -12.29 48.48
CA ALA A 75 -17.81 -11.43 49.31
C ALA A 75 -16.73 -10.79 48.45
N ILE A 76 -16.84 -9.47 48.25
CA ILE A 76 -15.85 -8.69 47.51
C ILE A 76 -14.52 -8.86 48.24
N THR A 77 -13.53 -9.40 47.53
CA THR A 77 -12.19 -9.60 48.09
C THR A 77 -11.57 -8.24 48.45
N PRO A 78 -10.85 -8.13 49.58
CA PRO A 78 -10.20 -6.87 49.95
C PRO A 78 -9.25 -6.41 48.83
N PRO A 79 -9.01 -5.09 48.69
CA PRO A 79 -8.15 -4.58 47.64
C PRO A 79 -6.77 -5.26 47.67
N PRO A 80 -6.24 -5.67 46.51
CA PRO A 80 -4.95 -6.37 46.44
C PRO A 80 -3.82 -5.45 46.93
N PRO A 81 -2.72 -6.02 47.47
CA PRO A 81 -1.56 -5.24 47.86
C PRO A 81 -0.93 -4.56 46.63
N PRO A 82 -0.35 -3.35 46.78
CA PRO A 82 0.29 -2.66 45.67
C PRO A 82 1.48 -3.45 45.13
N ILE A 83 1.57 -3.54 43.81
CA ILE A 83 2.66 -4.23 43.12
C ILE A 83 3.89 -3.34 43.04
N THR A 84 5.06 -3.90 43.38
CA THR A 84 6.35 -3.26 43.18
C THR A 84 6.72 -3.31 41.70
N LEU A 85 6.93 -2.13 41.09
CA LEU A 85 7.35 -2.03 39.69
C LEU A 85 8.86 -2.29 39.53
N ASP A 86 9.23 -3.10 38.55
CA ASP A 86 10.62 -3.40 38.21
C ASP A 86 11.22 -2.40 37.20
N ALA A 87 12.42 -2.68 36.69
CA ALA A 87 13.10 -1.81 35.73
C ALA A 87 12.50 -1.89 34.30
N GLU A 88 11.90 -3.03 33.92
CA GLU A 88 11.13 -3.15 32.68
C GLU A 88 9.85 -2.31 32.77
N ASP A 89 9.12 -2.39 33.90
CA ASP A 89 7.90 -1.59 34.16
C ASP A 89 8.17 -0.08 34.03
N GLN A 90 9.31 0.39 34.56
CA GLN A 90 9.72 1.80 34.45
C GLN A 90 10.00 2.20 32.99
N GLN A 91 10.66 1.35 32.21
CA GLN A 91 10.90 1.57 30.78
C GLN A 91 9.58 1.55 29.99
N THR A 92 8.64 0.68 30.35
CA THR A 92 7.28 0.61 29.79
C THR A 92 6.50 1.90 30.07
N GLN A 93 6.55 2.42 31.31
CA GLN A 93 5.90 3.68 31.67
C GLN A 93 6.46 4.86 30.86
N GLN A 94 7.79 4.99 30.76
CA GLN A 94 8.42 6.04 29.96
C GLN A 94 8.04 5.94 28.48
N THR A 95 8.00 4.72 27.95
CA THR A 95 7.64 4.45 26.55
C THR A 95 6.19 4.81 26.26
N LEU A 96 5.27 4.44 27.14
CA LEU A 96 3.85 4.76 27.01
C LEU A 96 3.58 6.27 27.18
N ALA A 97 4.21 6.92 28.16
CA ALA A 97 4.10 8.37 28.34
C ALA A 97 4.60 9.14 27.11
N ALA A 98 5.74 8.72 26.53
CA ALA A 98 6.26 9.29 25.28
C ALA A 98 5.31 9.06 24.09
N ALA A 99 4.76 7.85 23.94
CA ALA A 99 3.80 7.52 22.90
C ALA A 99 2.54 8.40 22.98
N LEU A 100 1.93 8.50 24.17
CA LEU A 100 0.77 9.35 24.41
C LEU A 100 1.09 10.83 24.12
N THR A 101 2.21 11.35 24.64
CA THR A 101 2.65 12.73 24.40
C THR A 101 2.85 13.03 22.91
N PHE A 102 3.39 12.08 22.15
CA PHE A 102 3.55 12.21 20.70
C PHE A 102 2.20 12.23 19.95
N MET A 103 1.28 11.32 20.32
CA MET A 103 -0.02 11.15 19.66
C MET A 103 -1.00 12.28 19.93
N MET A 104 -1.10 12.75 21.18
CA MET A 104 -2.20 13.63 21.62
C MET A 104 -2.39 14.93 20.81
N PRO A 105 -1.34 15.67 20.40
CA PRO A 105 -1.53 16.82 19.51
C PRO A 105 -1.80 16.43 18.04
N ARG A 106 -1.57 15.17 17.63
CA ARG A 106 -1.50 14.72 16.23
C ARG A 106 -2.61 13.81 15.74
N LEU A 107 -3.43 13.23 16.63
CA LEU A 107 -4.60 12.45 16.22
C LEU A 107 -5.54 13.27 15.33
N LEU A 108 -5.99 12.69 14.21
CA LEU A 108 -7.00 13.30 13.34
C LEU A 108 -8.30 13.59 14.09
N THR A 109 -8.86 12.57 14.74
CA THR A 109 -9.99 12.70 15.67
C THR A 109 -9.48 12.95 17.09
N PRO A 110 -9.94 13.99 17.81
CA PRO A 110 -9.58 14.20 19.20
C PRO A 110 -9.91 12.99 20.09
N GLN A 111 -8.95 12.55 20.90
CA GLN A 111 -9.14 11.53 21.94
C GLN A 111 -8.46 11.98 23.23
N THR A 112 -8.86 11.37 24.33
CA THR A 112 -8.22 11.53 25.64
C THR A 112 -7.20 10.41 25.90
N PRO A 113 -6.17 10.64 26.74
CA PRO A 113 -5.32 9.58 27.29
C PRO A 113 -6.13 8.44 27.92
N GLN A 114 -7.23 8.77 28.62
CA GLN A 114 -8.19 7.78 29.13
C GLN A 114 -8.68 6.83 28.03
N ASN A 115 -9.25 7.34 26.93
CA ASN A 115 -9.81 6.50 25.88
C ASN A 115 -8.74 5.58 25.28
N LEU A 116 -7.58 6.14 24.94
CA LEU A 116 -6.46 5.37 24.38
C LEU A 116 -5.98 4.27 25.33
N CYS A 117 -5.77 4.59 26.61
CA CYS A 117 -5.30 3.62 27.58
C CYS A 117 -6.33 2.52 27.85
N LEU A 118 -7.62 2.85 27.93
CA LEU A 118 -8.68 1.86 28.09
C LEU A 118 -8.80 0.91 26.89
N TRP A 119 -8.64 1.41 25.66
CA TRP A 119 -8.57 0.55 24.47
C TRP A 119 -7.38 -0.42 24.54
N GLY A 120 -6.21 0.05 24.98
CA GLY A 120 -5.04 -0.81 25.21
C GLY A 120 -5.25 -1.88 26.28
N MET A 121 -5.86 -1.51 27.42
CA MET A 121 -6.22 -2.47 28.48
C MET A 121 -7.24 -3.51 28.00
N HIS A 122 -8.27 -3.10 27.27
CA HIS A 122 -9.25 -4.02 26.70
C HIS A 122 -8.64 -4.96 25.65
N ALA A 123 -7.63 -4.50 24.89
CA ALA A 123 -6.92 -5.35 23.95
C ALA A 123 -6.11 -6.45 24.66
N LEU A 124 -5.43 -6.13 25.78
CA LEU A 124 -4.76 -7.12 26.62
C LEU A 124 -5.74 -8.17 27.16
N VAL A 125 -6.85 -7.73 27.77
CA VAL A 125 -7.90 -8.63 28.28
C VAL A 125 -8.39 -9.58 27.18
N LYS A 126 -8.70 -9.05 25.98
CA LYS A 126 -9.12 -9.86 24.84
C LYS A 126 -8.05 -10.84 24.34
N ALA A 127 -6.77 -10.45 24.34
CA ALA A 127 -5.67 -11.27 23.84
C ALA A 127 -5.48 -12.59 24.62
N SER A 128 -5.86 -12.62 25.90
CA SER A 128 -5.80 -13.85 26.73
C SER A 128 -6.95 -14.85 26.49
N SER A 129 -8.07 -14.39 25.93
CA SER A 129 -9.31 -15.17 25.78
C SER A 129 -9.21 -16.40 24.87
N PRO A 130 -8.56 -16.39 23.68
CA PRO A 130 -8.55 -17.56 22.78
C PRO A 130 -7.70 -18.73 23.28
N LEU A 131 -6.88 -18.56 24.33
CA LEU A 131 -6.03 -19.62 24.88
C LEU A 131 -6.71 -20.45 25.97
N THR A 132 -7.83 -19.99 26.54
CA THR A 132 -8.48 -20.67 27.68
C THR A 132 -10.01 -20.48 27.69
N ALA A 133 -10.75 -21.58 27.46
CA ALA A 133 -12.22 -21.56 27.35
C ALA A 133 -12.99 -21.26 28.66
N HIS A 134 -12.31 -20.91 29.75
CA HIS A 134 -12.87 -20.78 31.10
C HIS A 134 -12.39 -19.53 31.88
N ILE A 135 -11.72 -18.57 31.23
CA ILE A 135 -11.16 -17.39 31.91
C ILE A 135 -12.01 -16.14 31.66
N ASN A 136 -12.68 -15.70 32.73
CA ASN A 136 -13.42 -14.44 32.78
C ASN A 136 -12.52 -13.34 33.38
N LEU A 137 -11.67 -12.74 32.55
CA LEU A 137 -11.06 -11.45 32.87
C LEU A 137 -12.06 -10.33 32.55
N THR A 138 -12.44 -9.56 33.56
CA THR A 138 -13.40 -8.46 33.42
C THR A 138 -12.77 -7.16 33.89
N LEU A 139 -12.78 -6.15 33.01
CA LEU A 139 -12.38 -4.79 33.33
C LEU A 139 -13.64 -3.95 33.54
N THR A 140 -13.83 -3.40 34.74
CA THR A 140 -14.91 -2.45 35.04
C THR A 140 -14.33 -1.07 35.36
N ILE A 141 -15.12 -0.04 35.03
CA ILE A 141 -14.92 1.31 35.50
C ILE A 141 -16.19 1.67 36.25
N GLU A 142 -16.09 1.85 37.57
CA GLU A 142 -17.25 2.21 38.38
C GLU A 142 -17.38 3.75 38.37
N PRO A 143 -18.46 4.30 37.76
CA PRO A 143 -18.65 5.74 37.70
C PRO A 143 -19.00 6.27 39.09
N THR A 144 -18.35 7.37 39.49
CA THR A 144 -18.52 7.91 40.84
C THR A 144 -19.60 8.96 40.99
N SER A 145 -20.01 9.14 42.25
CA SER A 145 -20.73 10.32 42.73
C SER A 145 -19.80 11.55 42.73
N HIS A 146 -20.39 12.73 42.94
CA HIS A 146 -19.69 14.03 42.90
C HIS A 146 -18.50 14.21 43.88
N THR A 147 -18.19 13.25 44.75
CA THR A 147 -17.20 13.38 45.83
C THR A 147 -16.09 12.33 45.83
N THR A 148 -16.04 11.41 44.86
CA THR A 148 -14.99 10.38 44.75
C THR A 148 -14.47 10.26 43.31
N PRO A 149 -13.20 9.89 43.08
CA PRO A 149 -12.69 9.60 41.73
C PRO A 149 -13.17 8.23 41.26
N SER A 150 -13.53 8.06 39.98
CA SER A 150 -13.91 6.76 39.42
C SER A 150 -12.83 5.71 39.66
N HIS A 151 -13.21 4.46 39.90
CA HIS A 151 -12.25 3.36 40.09
C HIS A 151 -12.18 2.46 38.86
N LEU A 152 -10.97 2.04 38.50
CA LEU A 152 -10.70 1.03 37.49
C LEU A 152 -10.34 -0.28 38.19
N THR A 153 -11.16 -1.31 37.92
CA THR A 153 -11.09 -2.58 38.63
C THR A 153 -10.91 -3.73 37.66
N LEU A 154 -9.89 -4.55 37.88
CA LEU A 154 -9.64 -5.77 37.10
C LEU A 154 -10.02 -6.99 37.94
N PHE A 155 -10.90 -7.84 37.40
CA PHE A 155 -11.32 -9.08 38.01
C PHE A 155 -10.84 -10.30 37.23
N TYR A 156 -10.46 -11.35 37.95
CA TYR A 156 -10.28 -12.71 37.44
C TYR A 156 -11.29 -13.63 38.14
N GLY A 157 -12.38 -13.96 37.47
CA GLY A 157 -13.54 -14.57 38.13
C GLY A 157 -14.13 -13.61 39.17
N SER A 158 -14.14 -14.01 40.45
CA SER A 158 -14.53 -13.16 41.58
C SER A 158 -13.36 -12.50 42.33
N GLN A 159 -12.11 -12.83 41.97
CA GLN A 159 -10.93 -12.24 42.60
C GLN A 159 -10.62 -10.89 41.98
N ARG A 160 -10.42 -9.87 42.82
CA ARG A 160 -9.95 -8.56 42.40
C ARG A 160 -8.41 -8.58 42.25
N LEU A 161 -7.91 -8.27 41.05
CA LEU A 161 -6.48 -8.22 40.72
C LEU A 161 -5.91 -6.80 40.73
N LEU A 162 -6.73 -5.80 40.39
CA LEU A 162 -6.39 -4.38 40.46
C LEU A 162 -7.59 -3.59 40.99
N ASP A 163 -7.33 -2.57 41.80
CA ASP A 163 -8.32 -1.59 42.27
C ASP A 163 -7.63 -0.23 42.42
N GLU A 164 -7.82 0.66 41.45
CA GLU A 164 -7.06 1.92 41.37
C GLU A 164 -7.99 3.09 41.03
N PRO A 165 -7.83 4.26 41.68
CA PRO A 165 -8.53 5.46 41.26
C PRO A 165 -8.04 5.91 39.88
N THR A 166 -8.96 6.23 38.98
CA THR A 166 -8.64 6.74 37.65
C THR A 166 -8.11 8.17 37.73
N PRO A 167 -7.03 8.49 37.00
CA PRO A 167 -6.57 9.86 36.80
C PRO A 167 -7.64 10.74 36.13
N HIS A 168 -7.42 12.06 36.12
CA HIS A 168 -8.19 12.94 35.25
C HIS A 168 -8.10 12.46 33.79
N LYS A 169 -9.18 12.57 33.02
CA LYS A 169 -9.27 11.98 31.66
C LYS A 169 -8.13 12.40 30.73
N ASP A 170 -7.61 13.62 30.92
CA ASP A 170 -6.57 14.27 30.12
C ASP A 170 -5.14 14.14 30.72
N ASP A 171 -4.98 13.44 31.85
CA ASP A 171 -3.68 13.26 32.51
C ASP A 171 -2.84 12.14 31.86
N ILE A 172 -1.97 12.51 30.92
CA ILE A 172 -1.04 11.60 30.24
C ILE A 172 -0.17 10.82 31.23
N LEU A 173 0.33 11.46 32.28
CA LEU A 173 1.26 10.82 33.21
C LEU A 173 0.52 9.82 34.09
N GLY A 174 -0.59 10.22 34.71
CA GLY A 174 -1.43 9.32 35.49
C GLY A 174 -1.93 8.12 34.69
N TRP A 175 -2.38 8.32 33.45
CA TRP A 175 -2.84 7.22 32.61
C TRP A 175 -1.70 6.29 32.17
N SER A 176 -0.50 6.82 31.91
CA SER A 176 0.67 5.97 31.66
C SER A 176 1.04 5.11 32.88
N GLN A 177 1.01 5.69 34.09
CA GLN A 177 1.29 4.99 35.34
C GLN A 177 0.26 3.90 35.65
N LEU A 178 -1.03 4.19 35.50
CA LEU A 178 -2.11 3.23 35.71
C LEU A 178 -2.02 2.07 34.70
N SER A 179 -1.73 2.36 33.43
CA SER A 179 -1.52 1.33 32.41
C SER A 179 -0.28 0.46 32.66
N THR A 180 0.82 1.02 33.16
CA THR A 180 1.97 0.22 33.61
C THR A 180 1.58 -0.70 34.77
N ARG A 181 0.92 -0.19 35.83
CA ARG A 181 0.46 -1.03 36.95
C ARG A 181 -0.50 -2.13 36.49
N PHE A 182 -1.36 -1.85 35.51
CA PHE A 182 -2.23 -2.86 34.88
C PHE A 182 -1.44 -3.96 34.15
N ILE A 183 -0.42 -3.60 33.36
CA ILE A 183 0.47 -4.56 32.69
C ILE A 183 1.24 -5.40 33.71
N ALA A 184 1.83 -4.75 34.71
CA ALA A 184 2.54 -5.40 35.82
C ALA A 184 1.63 -6.40 36.56
N THR A 185 0.36 -6.03 36.81
CA THR A 185 -0.63 -6.90 37.46
C THR A 185 -0.91 -8.15 36.67
N LEU A 186 -1.11 -8.04 35.35
CA LEU A 186 -1.35 -9.19 34.48
C LEU A 186 -0.14 -10.13 34.46
N ARG A 187 1.09 -9.61 34.33
CA ARG A 187 2.33 -10.39 34.42
C ARG A 187 2.45 -11.15 35.74
N HIS A 188 2.39 -10.43 36.86
CA HIS A 188 2.67 -10.98 38.19
C HIS A 188 1.56 -11.92 38.69
N SER A 189 0.30 -11.59 38.45
CA SER A 189 -0.84 -12.37 38.95
C SER A 189 -1.22 -13.54 38.03
N LEU A 190 -0.92 -13.44 36.72
CA LEU A 190 -1.33 -14.42 35.71
C LEU A 190 -0.15 -14.83 34.79
N PRO A 191 1.01 -15.25 35.34
CA PRO A 191 2.21 -15.53 34.55
C PRO A 191 2.03 -16.65 33.52
N ASN A 192 1.05 -17.54 33.69
CA ASN A 192 0.72 -18.58 32.71
C ASN A 192 -0.03 -18.05 31.46
N LEU A 193 -0.70 -16.89 31.57
CA LEU A 193 -1.43 -16.25 30.47
C LEU A 193 -0.62 -15.12 29.84
N TYR A 194 0.23 -14.47 30.64
CA TYR A 194 1.17 -13.44 30.21
C TYR A 194 2.61 -13.86 30.53
N PRO A 195 3.12 -14.99 29.97
CA PRO A 195 4.47 -15.51 30.22
C PRO A 195 5.59 -14.70 29.55
N TYR A 196 5.28 -13.50 29.08
CA TYR A 196 6.12 -12.72 28.18
C TYR A 196 6.70 -11.48 28.86
N LYS A 197 7.82 -10.99 28.32
CA LYS A 197 8.41 -9.71 28.71
C LYS A 197 7.46 -8.55 28.49
N ASP A 198 7.73 -7.46 29.18
CA ASP A 198 6.97 -6.21 29.15
C ASP A 198 6.70 -5.70 27.74
N GLU A 199 7.72 -5.79 26.88
CA GLU A 199 7.65 -5.41 25.48
C GLU A 199 6.52 -6.11 24.71
N THR A 200 6.22 -7.37 25.00
CA THR A 200 5.10 -8.08 24.35
C THR A 200 3.75 -7.54 24.82
N CYS A 201 3.58 -7.32 26.12
CA CYS A 201 2.37 -6.73 26.68
C CYS A 201 2.17 -5.29 26.16
N LEU A 202 3.23 -4.47 26.17
CA LEU A 202 3.22 -3.13 25.61
C LEU A 202 2.93 -3.13 24.10
N THR A 203 3.45 -4.10 23.34
CA THR A 203 3.15 -4.24 21.90
C THR A 203 1.68 -4.56 21.64
N LEU A 204 1.09 -5.46 22.44
CA LEU A 204 -0.34 -5.78 22.37
C LEU A 204 -1.22 -4.59 22.80
N PHE A 205 -0.82 -3.87 23.84
CA PHE A 205 -1.49 -2.67 24.33
C PHE A 205 -1.49 -1.54 23.29
N LEU A 206 -0.30 -1.18 22.76
CA LEU A 206 -0.15 -0.10 21.79
C LEU A 206 -0.82 -0.44 20.45
N ASN A 207 -0.63 -1.64 19.90
CA ASN A 207 -1.36 -2.00 18.67
C ASN A 207 -2.87 -2.16 18.93
N GLY A 208 -3.26 -2.57 20.14
CA GLY A 208 -4.64 -2.60 20.60
C GLY A 208 -5.35 -1.25 20.53
N LEU A 209 -4.73 -0.18 21.05
CA LEU A 209 -5.30 1.17 20.97
C LEU A 209 -5.16 1.79 19.58
N LEU A 210 -4.05 1.57 18.87
CA LEU A 210 -3.82 2.17 17.55
C LEU A 210 -4.79 1.63 16.50
N THR A 211 -5.16 0.36 16.57
CA THR A 211 -6.16 -0.24 15.67
C THR A 211 -7.60 0.24 15.90
N GLN A 212 -7.88 0.98 16.99
CA GLN A 212 -9.14 1.72 17.16
C GLN A 212 -9.14 3.10 16.51
N LEU A 213 -7.96 3.63 16.14
CA LEU A 213 -7.83 4.90 15.42
C LEU A 213 -8.03 4.69 13.92
N ASP A 214 -7.20 3.82 13.32
CA ASP A 214 -7.18 3.53 11.89
C ASP A 214 -6.36 2.25 11.59
N PRO A 215 -6.48 1.63 10.39
CA PRO A 215 -5.77 0.39 10.06
C PRO A 215 -4.30 0.58 9.62
N TYR A 216 -3.75 1.80 9.65
CA TYR A 216 -2.38 2.12 9.23
C TYR A 216 -1.45 2.46 10.40
N SER A 217 -2.01 3.06 11.46
CA SER A 217 -1.33 3.39 12.71
C SER A 217 -0.89 2.14 13.44
N ARG A 218 0.38 2.10 13.86
CA ARG A 218 1.04 0.88 14.33
C ARG A 218 2.26 1.18 15.21
N TYR A 219 2.53 0.28 16.14
CA TYR A 219 3.74 0.27 16.93
C TYR A 219 4.57 -0.98 16.61
N GLN A 220 5.82 -0.77 16.24
CA GLN A 220 6.83 -1.81 16.01
C GLN A 220 7.77 -1.85 17.22
N PRO A 221 7.90 -2.99 17.92
CA PRO A 221 8.87 -3.14 19.01
C PRO A 221 10.32 -3.00 18.54
N PRO A 222 11.26 -2.69 19.46
CA PRO A 222 12.68 -2.61 19.14
C PRO A 222 13.18 -3.94 18.55
N THR A 223 13.94 -3.88 17.45
CA THR A 223 14.60 -5.07 16.91
C THR A 223 15.84 -5.37 17.73
N HIS A 224 15.75 -6.33 18.66
CA HIS A 224 16.88 -6.85 19.45
C HIS A 224 17.86 -7.67 18.61
N THR A 225 18.45 -7.07 17.58
CA THR A 225 19.63 -7.62 16.92
C THR A 225 20.85 -7.33 17.78
N THR A 226 21.15 -8.22 18.73
CA THR A 226 22.45 -8.31 19.40
C THR A 226 23.54 -8.77 18.41
N SER A 227 23.85 -7.90 17.46
CA SER A 227 25.11 -7.96 16.74
C SER A 227 26.21 -7.49 17.69
N PRO A 228 27.31 -8.24 17.88
CA PRO A 228 28.47 -7.71 18.59
C PRO A 228 28.96 -6.42 17.91
N PRO A 229 29.64 -5.51 18.64
CA PRO A 229 30.12 -4.25 18.09
C PRO A 229 30.93 -4.55 16.83
N THR A 230 30.39 -4.12 15.69
CA THR A 230 30.91 -4.60 14.40
C THR A 230 32.27 -3.95 14.18
N PRO A 231 33.32 -4.70 13.77
CA PRO A 231 34.52 -4.06 13.22
C PRO A 231 34.12 -3.12 12.09
N PRO A 232 34.90 -2.06 11.80
CA PRO A 232 34.53 -1.01 10.85
C PRO A 232 33.99 -1.63 9.56
N GLN A 233 32.68 -1.45 9.34
CA GLN A 233 31.97 -2.22 8.33
C GLN A 233 32.54 -1.89 6.96
N THR A 234 33.07 -2.90 6.26
CA THR A 234 33.44 -2.77 4.85
C THR A 234 32.20 -2.36 4.10
N ILE A 235 32.15 -1.10 3.66
CA ILE A 235 31.00 -0.52 2.97
C ILE A 235 30.76 -1.35 1.70
N ILE A 236 29.66 -2.10 1.69
CA ILE A 236 29.24 -2.87 0.53
C ILE A 236 28.61 -1.90 -0.48
N ALA A 237 29.11 -1.99 -1.69
CA ALA A 237 28.77 -1.20 -2.85
C ALA A 237 28.24 -2.13 -3.95
N SER A 238 27.55 -1.57 -4.94
CA SER A 238 27.11 -2.31 -6.13
C SER A 238 27.61 -1.61 -7.39
N VAL A 239 27.38 -2.24 -8.54
CA VAL A 239 27.66 -1.65 -9.85
C VAL A 239 26.46 -0.87 -10.41
N GLY A 240 25.34 -0.76 -9.67
CA GLY A 240 24.12 -0.11 -10.14
C GLY A 240 23.37 -0.92 -11.21
N LEU A 241 23.38 -2.25 -11.14
CA LEU A 241 22.74 -3.14 -12.11
C LEU A 241 21.65 -4.00 -11.48
N THR A 242 20.43 -3.91 -12.02
CA THR A 242 19.33 -4.82 -11.67
C THR A 242 19.06 -5.78 -12.81
N LEU A 243 18.91 -7.07 -12.49
CA LEU A 243 18.76 -8.16 -13.46
C LEU A 243 17.36 -8.79 -13.38
N ARG A 244 16.82 -9.19 -14.54
CA ARG A 244 15.65 -10.06 -14.66
C ARG A 244 16.00 -11.41 -15.27
N GLN A 245 15.25 -12.44 -14.88
CA GLN A 245 15.33 -13.76 -15.49
C GLN A 245 14.92 -13.62 -16.96
N SER A 246 15.67 -14.24 -17.88
CA SER A 246 15.28 -14.31 -19.30
C SER A 246 14.89 -15.73 -19.67
N HIS A 247 14.08 -15.88 -20.71
CA HIS A 247 13.83 -17.18 -21.36
C HIS A 247 15.07 -17.73 -22.05
N ALA A 248 16.08 -16.89 -22.35
CA ALA A 248 17.40 -17.36 -22.74
C ALA A 248 18.24 -17.68 -21.49
N HIS A 249 19.22 -18.56 -21.67
CA HIS A 249 20.15 -19.04 -20.66
C HIS A 249 20.93 -17.98 -19.84
N PHE A 250 20.88 -16.71 -20.22
CA PHE A 250 21.58 -15.60 -19.56
C PHE A 250 20.58 -14.56 -19.04
N PRO A 251 20.77 -14.01 -17.83
CA PRO A 251 19.94 -12.94 -17.29
C PRO A 251 19.98 -11.69 -18.18
N ALA A 252 18.87 -10.96 -18.24
CA ALA A 252 18.79 -9.69 -18.94
C ALA A 252 18.88 -8.52 -17.96
N VAL A 253 19.41 -7.39 -18.40
CA VAL A 253 19.34 -6.12 -17.69
C VAL A 253 17.88 -5.69 -17.59
N ALA A 254 17.43 -5.35 -16.39
CA ALA A 254 16.09 -4.87 -16.08
C ALA A 254 16.06 -3.36 -15.87
N ALA A 255 17.03 -2.85 -15.11
CA ALA A 255 17.26 -1.42 -14.87
C ALA A 255 18.75 -1.19 -14.60
N ILE A 256 19.19 0.05 -14.78
CA ILE A 256 20.55 0.51 -14.57
C ILE A 256 20.47 1.82 -13.80
N ASN A 257 21.18 1.93 -12.69
CA ASN A 257 21.33 3.21 -12.02
C ASN A 257 22.11 4.15 -12.94
N LEU A 258 21.52 5.29 -13.29
CA LEU A 258 22.07 6.15 -14.34
C LEU A 258 23.26 7.00 -13.87
N ASN A 259 23.48 7.05 -12.54
CA ASN A 259 24.71 7.56 -11.93
C ASN A 259 25.83 6.49 -11.86
N SER A 260 25.60 5.26 -12.36
CA SER A 260 26.59 4.18 -12.39
C SER A 260 27.46 4.19 -13.66
N PRO A 261 28.70 3.67 -13.61
CA PRO A 261 29.59 3.61 -14.77
C PRO A 261 29.10 2.66 -15.89
N LEU A 262 27.95 2.00 -15.73
CA LEU A 262 27.30 1.19 -16.77
C LEU A 262 26.60 2.07 -17.81
N TRP A 263 26.09 3.23 -17.39
CA TRP A 263 25.40 4.18 -18.27
C TRP A 263 26.37 4.75 -19.31
N ASP A 264 27.51 5.28 -18.86
CA ASP A 264 28.62 5.73 -19.72
C ASP A 264 29.20 4.62 -20.62
N ALA A 265 28.96 3.35 -20.27
CA ALA A 265 29.36 2.22 -21.09
C ALA A 265 28.36 1.84 -22.19
N GLY A 266 27.21 2.53 -22.26
CA GLY A 266 26.16 2.26 -23.25
C GLY A 266 25.41 0.95 -23.01
N ILE A 267 25.43 0.42 -21.78
CA ILE A 267 24.58 -0.72 -21.41
C ILE A 267 23.12 -0.23 -21.35
N THR A 268 22.21 -1.05 -21.84
CA THR A 268 20.77 -0.74 -21.88
C THR A 268 19.92 -1.89 -21.30
N PRO A 269 18.73 -1.57 -20.74
CA PRO A 269 17.71 -2.57 -20.43
C PRO A 269 17.45 -3.49 -21.63
N GLY A 270 17.46 -4.80 -21.40
CA GLY A 270 17.38 -5.82 -22.46
C GLY A 270 18.71 -6.47 -22.86
N ASP A 271 19.86 -5.81 -22.62
CA ASP A 271 21.18 -6.45 -22.78
C ASP A 271 21.31 -7.69 -21.89
N ARG A 272 22.16 -8.65 -22.26
CA ARG A 272 22.30 -9.91 -21.51
C ARG A 272 23.64 -10.01 -20.82
N LEU A 273 23.67 -10.08 -19.50
CA LEU A 273 24.92 -10.29 -18.76
C LEU A 273 25.37 -11.74 -18.96
N ILE A 274 26.52 -11.95 -19.59
CA ILE A 274 27.13 -13.25 -19.96
C ILE A 274 28.04 -13.78 -18.85
N SER A 275 28.84 -12.91 -18.23
CA SER A 275 29.78 -13.30 -17.17
C SER A 275 30.10 -12.17 -16.19
N ILE A 276 30.38 -12.56 -14.94
CA ILE A 276 30.89 -11.73 -13.86
C ILE A 276 32.26 -12.30 -13.47
N ASN A 277 33.32 -11.47 -13.49
CA ASN A 277 34.70 -11.87 -13.17
C ASN A 277 35.11 -13.19 -13.87
N HIS A 278 34.89 -13.25 -15.18
CA HIS A 278 35.06 -14.43 -16.05
C HIS A 278 34.12 -15.64 -15.78
N HIS A 279 33.42 -15.70 -14.66
CA HIS A 279 32.44 -16.75 -14.38
C HIS A 279 31.14 -16.53 -15.16
N SER A 280 30.71 -17.54 -15.89
CA SER A 280 29.45 -17.53 -16.65
C SER A 280 28.25 -17.34 -15.73
N THR A 281 27.35 -16.41 -16.05
CA THR A 281 26.05 -16.20 -15.37
C THR A 281 24.96 -17.17 -15.85
N ARG A 282 25.32 -18.11 -16.72
CA ARG A 282 24.38 -19.04 -17.35
C ARG A 282 23.62 -19.87 -16.31
N ASN A 283 22.30 -19.82 -16.36
CA ASN A 283 21.39 -20.54 -15.47
C ASN A 283 21.64 -20.27 -13.96
N THR A 284 22.38 -19.22 -13.60
CA THR A 284 22.63 -18.85 -12.19
C THR A 284 21.37 -18.17 -11.60
N PRO A 285 20.96 -18.50 -10.37
CA PRO A 285 19.84 -17.80 -9.72
C PRO A 285 20.10 -16.29 -9.57
N LEU A 286 19.09 -15.45 -9.82
CA LEU A 286 19.21 -13.99 -9.71
C LEU A 286 19.75 -13.53 -8.35
N LYS A 287 19.35 -14.19 -7.26
CA LYS A 287 19.80 -13.88 -5.90
C LYS A 287 21.33 -13.99 -5.76
N ASP A 288 21.92 -15.00 -6.36
CA ASP A 288 23.37 -15.25 -6.30
C ASP A 288 24.12 -14.29 -7.23
N LEU A 289 23.54 -13.99 -8.39
CA LEU A 289 24.05 -12.97 -9.32
C LEU A 289 24.05 -11.57 -8.69
N GLN A 290 22.95 -11.17 -8.06
CA GLN A 290 22.82 -9.85 -7.45
C GLN A 290 23.76 -9.70 -6.25
N LYS A 291 24.00 -10.79 -5.49
CA LYS A 291 25.07 -10.84 -4.49
C LYS A 291 26.46 -10.70 -5.13
N ALA A 292 26.72 -11.37 -6.26
CA ALA A 292 28.00 -11.29 -6.98
C ALA A 292 28.25 -9.92 -7.66
N LEU A 293 27.21 -9.11 -7.87
CA LEU A 293 27.30 -7.72 -8.34
C LEU A 293 27.58 -6.71 -7.20
N THR A 294 27.79 -7.20 -5.97
CA THR A 294 28.17 -6.39 -4.80
C THR A 294 29.55 -6.74 -4.27
N GLY A 295 30.21 -5.78 -3.65
CA GLY A 295 31.55 -5.94 -3.07
C GLY A 295 32.02 -4.69 -2.34
N PRO A 296 33.27 -4.63 -1.86
CA PRO A 296 33.80 -3.44 -1.18
C PRO A 296 33.73 -2.18 -2.06
N LYS A 297 33.31 -1.05 -1.50
CA LYS A 297 33.34 0.25 -2.19
C LYS A 297 34.72 0.53 -2.80
N GLY A 298 34.74 0.93 -4.08
CA GLY A 298 35.95 1.24 -4.84
C GLY A 298 36.65 0.02 -5.45
N SER A 299 36.24 -1.22 -5.13
CA SER A 299 36.76 -2.42 -5.79
C SER A 299 36.18 -2.59 -7.20
N THR A 300 36.88 -3.34 -8.04
CA THR A 300 36.58 -3.45 -9.47
C THR A 300 35.94 -4.80 -9.80
N ILE A 301 34.92 -4.78 -10.65
CA ILE A 301 34.22 -5.96 -11.17
C ILE A 301 34.31 -6.00 -12.71
N GLN A 302 34.66 -7.14 -13.30
CA GLN A 302 34.61 -7.31 -14.75
C GLN A 302 33.26 -7.89 -15.16
N LEU A 303 32.56 -7.21 -16.04
CA LEU A 303 31.29 -7.67 -16.60
C LEU A 303 31.41 -7.85 -18.11
N SER A 304 30.83 -8.93 -18.62
CA SER A 304 30.65 -9.14 -20.06
C SER A 304 29.18 -9.19 -20.42
N PHE A 305 28.75 -8.36 -21.37
CA PHE A 305 27.40 -8.29 -21.89
C PHE A 305 27.32 -8.78 -23.33
N ARG A 306 26.17 -9.33 -23.71
CA ARG A 306 25.71 -9.42 -25.09
C ARG A 306 24.76 -8.26 -25.30
N LEU A 307 25.16 -7.31 -26.12
CA LEU A 307 24.32 -6.17 -26.45
C LEU A 307 23.15 -6.62 -27.37
N GLN A 308 22.10 -5.81 -27.46
CA GLN A 308 20.93 -6.12 -28.30
C GLN A 308 21.26 -6.28 -29.80
N ASP A 309 22.30 -5.61 -30.29
CA ASP A 309 22.82 -5.76 -31.66
C ASP A 309 23.66 -7.05 -31.88
N GLY A 310 23.86 -7.84 -30.82
CA GLY A 310 24.64 -9.08 -30.84
C GLY A 310 26.13 -8.89 -30.54
N GLN A 311 26.65 -7.67 -30.39
CA GLN A 311 28.03 -7.43 -30.03
C GLN A 311 28.33 -7.89 -28.59
N LYS A 312 29.59 -8.25 -28.32
CA LYS A 312 30.06 -8.57 -26.96
C LYS A 312 30.84 -7.39 -26.40
N LEU A 313 30.32 -6.77 -25.34
CA LEU A 313 31.05 -5.77 -24.57
C LEU A 313 31.63 -6.43 -23.31
N THR A 314 32.93 -6.28 -23.08
CA THR A 314 33.58 -6.68 -21.81
C THR A 314 34.32 -5.46 -21.27
N ARG A 315 33.98 -5.02 -20.04
CA ARG A 315 34.61 -3.89 -19.37
C ARG A 315 34.76 -4.14 -17.87
N ASN A 316 35.69 -3.42 -17.26
CA ASN A 316 35.86 -3.35 -15.82
C ASN A 316 35.08 -2.13 -15.31
N PHE A 317 34.38 -2.29 -14.19
CA PHE A 317 33.54 -1.27 -13.56
C PHE A 317 33.91 -1.12 -12.09
N THR A 318 33.84 0.11 -11.57
CA THR A 318 34.12 0.39 -10.15
C THR A 318 32.83 0.31 -9.34
N LEU A 319 32.85 -0.45 -8.24
CA LEU A 319 31.72 -0.58 -7.32
C LEU A 319 31.57 0.69 -6.46
N SER A 320 30.37 1.24 -6.43
CA SER A 320 30.02 2.49 -5.72
C SER A 320 28.75 2.33 -4.89
N LEU A 321 28.51 3.27 -3.97
CA LEU A 321 27.25 3.29 -3.23
C LEU A 321 26.14 3.69 -4.21
N MET A 322 25.14 2.83 -4.33
CA MET A 322 24.01 2.96 -5.25
C MET A 322 22.73 2.74 -4.46
N GLY A 323 21.66 3.42 -4.87
CA GLY A 323 20.32 3.19 -4.34
C GLY A 323 19.75 1.84 -4.77
N GLU A 324 18.56 1.53 -4.26
CA GLU A 324 17.68 0.54 -4.87
C GLU A 324 16.91 1.22 -5.99
N GLU A 325 16.91 0.63 -7.20
CA GLU A 325 16.17 1.16 -8.34
C GLU A 325 14.67 1.01 -8.12
N SER A 326 13.93 2.07 -8.41
CA SER A 326 12.47 2.13 -8.28
C SER A 326 11.74 2.13 -9.63
N VAL A 327 12.45 2.42 -10.71
CA VAL A 327 11.92 2.58 -12.07
C VAL A 327 12.52 1.54 -13.02
N PHE A 328 11.63 0.77 -13.64
CA PHE A 328 11.97 -0.32 -14.56
C PHE A 328 11.43 0.00 -15.96
N PRO A 329 12.30 0.41 -16.91
CA PRO A 329 11.88 0.65 -18.27
C PRO A 329 11.59 -0.67 -19.01
N ASP A 330 10.51 -0.68 -19.78
CA ASP A 330 10.20 -1.70 -20.78
C ASP A 330 9.45 -1.04 -21.95
N HIS A 331 8.76 -1.83 -22.76
CA HIS A 331 8.02 -1.36 -23.93
C HIS A 331 6.76 -2.19 -24.13
N ILE A 332 5.73 -1.58 -24.73
CA ILE A 332 4.58 -2.31 -25.26
C ILE A 332 4.38 -1.97 -26.74
N GLY A 333 4.69 -2.95 -27.59
CA GLY A 333 4.76 -2.75 -29.04
C GLY A 333 5.86 -1.74 -29.37
N HIS A 334 5.46 -0.51 -29.68
CA HIS A 334 6.36 0.60 -30.00
C HIS A 334 6.28 1.75 -28.96
N LEU A 335 5.48 1.59 -27.91
CA LEU A 335 5.34 2.60 -26.85
C LEU A 335 6.37 2.34 -25.74
N PRO A 336 7.13 3.35 -25.28
CA PRO A 336 7.91 3.25 -24.06
C PRO A 336 7.00 3.05 -22.84
N LEU A 337 7.48 2.25 -21.89
CA LEU A 337 6.82 2.00 -20.61
C LEU A 337 7.82 2.21 -19.48
N LEU A 338 7.41 2.92 -18.41
CA LEU A 338 8.14 3.02 -17.16
C LEU A 338 7.30 2.37 -16.06
N HIS A 339 7.77 1.26 -15.49
CA HIS A 339 7.14 0.62 -14.34
C HIS A 339 7.77 1.14 -13.06
N VAL A 340 6.97 1.80 -12.21
CA VAL A 340 7.43 2.36 -10.94
C VAL A 340 6.96 1.44 -9.82
N THR A 341 7.87 0.74 -9.15
CA THR A 341 7.53 -0.25 -8.12
C THR A 341 7.19 0.38 -6.77
N GLN A 342 7.87 1.48 -6.42
CA GLN A 342 7.69 2.23 -5.18
C GLN A 342 8.21 3.67 -5.36
N PHE A 343 7.83 4.61 -4.52
CA PHE A 343 8.48 5.92 -4.41
C PHE A 343 9.59 5.88 -3.36
N LEU A 344 10.81 5.64 -3.82
CA LEU A 344 12.06 5.66 -3.06
C LEU A 344 12.75 7.03 -3.18
N PRO A 345 13.81 7.33 -2.40
CA PRO A 345 14.69 8.45 -2.71
C PRO A 345 15.18 8.32 -4.16
N HIS A 346 15.17 9.41 -4.92
CA HIS A 346 15.58 9.50 -6.33
C HIS A 346 14.60 8.92 -7.38
N THR A 347 13.42 8.39 -7.04
CA THR A 347 12.44 7.94 -8.06
C THR A 347 12.12 8.99 -9.14
N ALA A 348 11.96 10.26 -8.76
CA ALA A 348 11.71 11.32 -9.74
C ALA A 348 12.94 11.61 -10.62
N GLU A 349 14.15 11.43 -10.10
CA GLU A 349 15.40 11.56 -10.84
C GLU A 349 15.53 10.43 -11.88
N GLU A 350 15.32 9.18 -11.46
CA GLU A 350 15.29 8.00 -12.34
C GLU A 350 14.30 8.19 -13.51
N ILE A 351 13.05 8.62 -13.23
CA ILE A 351 12.05 8.89 -14.28
C ILE A 351 12.55 10.02 -15.19
N SER A 352 13.00 11.15 -14.64
CA SER A 352 13.46 12.30 -15.43
C SER A 352 14.57 11.93 -16.41
N GLN A 353 15.48 11.06 -16.01
CA GLN A 353 16.60 10.61 -16.84
C GLN A 353 16.13 9.67 -17.97
N TYR A 354 15.23 8.71 -17.70
CA TYR A 354 14.63 7.88 -18.76
C TYR A 354 13.77 8.71 -19.73
N LEU A 355 13.00 9.69 -19.23
CA LEU A 355 12.24 10.62 -20.08
C LEU A 355 13.17 11.42 -20.99
N SER A 356 14.33 11.87 -20.50
CA SER A 356 15.32 12.59 -21.31
C SER A 356 15.92 11.73 -22.43
N ALA A 357 15.94 10.41 -22.28
CA ALA A 357 16.37 9.47 -23.31
C ALA A 357 15.26 9.17 -24.34
N PHE A 358 14.00 9.12 -23.92
CA PHE A 358 12.85 8.90 -24.83
C PHE A 358 12.43 10.19 -25.57
N PHE A 359 12.56 11.33 -24.91
CA PHE A 359 12.19 12.67 -25.36
C PHE A 359 13.42 13.58 -25.26
N PRO A 360 14.47 13.34 -26.08
CA PRO A 360 15.63 14.22 -26.08
C PRO A 360 15.18 15.64 -26.43
N PRO A 361 15.68 16.66 -25.72
CA PRO A 361 15.27 18.04 -25.98
C PRO A 361 15.56 18.40 -27.43
N THR A 362 14.51 18.76 -28.17
CA THR A 362 14.68 19.35 -29.49
C THR A 362 15.47 20.63 -29.34
N THR A 363 16.72 20.62 -29.81
CA THR A 363 17.57 21.80 -29.88
C THR A 363 16.81 22.89 -30.61
N LEU A 364 16.45 23.97 -29.91
CA LEU A 364 16.05 25.21 -30.57
C LEU A 364 17.22 25.62 -31.48
N GLU A 365 16.94 25.86 -32.76
CA GLU A 365 17.93 26.27 -33.74
C GLU A 365 18.46 27.67 -33.37
N GLY A 366 19.52 27.72 -32.58
CA GLY A 366 19.98 28.97 -31.97
C GLY A 366 21.19 28.85 -31.06
N ASP A 367 22.13 27.95 -31.37
CA ASP A 367 23.59 28.13 -31.20
C ASP A 367 24.33 26.82 -31.45
N LEU A 368 25.05 26.73 -32.57
CA LEU A 368 26.08 25.73 -32.82
C LEU A 368 27.32 26.44 -33.38
N PRO A 369 28.51 25.93 -33.05
CA PRO A 369 29.27 25.32 -34.15
C PRO A 369 29.84 23.94 -33.81
N HIS A 370 29.61 23.01 -34.74
CA HIS A 370 30.41 21.80 -35.00
C HIS A 370 30.29 20.57 -34.08
N ALA A 371 29.10 19.94 -34.08
CA ALA A 371 29.01 18.50 -34.35
C ALA A 371 27.66 18.18 -34.98
N SER A 372 27.64 17.62 -36.20
CA SER A 372 26.38 17.14 -36.80
C SER A 372 25.91 15.89 -36.03
N PRO A 373 24.74 15.89 -35.36
CA PRO A 373 24.21 14.66 -34.81
C PRO A 373 23.87 13.70 -35.95
N PRO A 374 24.02 12.37 -35.76
CA PRO A 374 23.55 11.41 -36.75
C PRO A 374 22.04 11.61 -36.95
N LYS A 375 21.59 11.62 -38.22
CA LYS A 375 20.17 11.71 -38.58
C LYS A 375 19.44 10.39 -38.27
N THR A 376 19.24 10.12 -36.98
CA THR A 376 18.28 9.13 -36.52
C THR A 376 16.94 9.82 -36.32
N HIS A 377 15.90 9.32 -37.00
CA HIS A 377 14.50 9.67 -36.73
C HIS A 377 14.26 9.68 -35.22
N ILE A 378 14.00 10.85 -34.63
CA ILE A 378 13.31 10.88 -33.33
C ILE A 378 11.93 10.29 -33.60
N PRO A 379 11.54 9.18 -32.96
CA PRO A 379 10.19 8.68 -33.12
C PRO A 379 9.23 9.75 -32.62
N SER A 380 8.22 10.10 -33.43
CA SER A 380 7.01 10.75 -32.93
C SER A 380 6.32 9.72 -32.03
N HIS A 381 6.77 9.59 -30.77
CA HIS A 381 6.24 8.63 -29.82
C HIS A 381 4.74 8.89 -29.64
N PRO A 382 3.86 7.97 -30.07
CA PRO A 382 2.41 8.23 -30.03
C PRO A 382 1.83 8.10 -28.61
N GLY A 383 2.67 7.78 -27.62
CA GLY A 383 2.33 7.88 -26.21
C GLY A 383 3.45 7.35 -25.31
N LEU A 384 3.23 7.48 -24.01
CA LEU A 384 4.03 6.91 -22.92
C LEU A 384 3.10 6.15 -21.96
N VAL A 385 3.57 5.02 -21.42
CA VAL A 385 2.88 4.29 -20.35
C VAL A 385 3.64 4.41 -19.04
N LEU A 386 2.97 4.83 -17.96
CA LEU A 386 3.51 4.81 -16.61
C LEU A 386 2.76 3.74 -15.79
N ASP A 387 3.44 2.64 -15.44
CA ASP A 387 2.82 1.48 -14.80
C ASP A 387 3.03 1.52 -13.28
N LEU A 388 1.98 1.88 -12.55
CA LEU A 388 1.93 1.98 -11.08
C LEU A 388 1.22 0.78 -10.43
N ARG A 389 0.95 -0.29 -11.18
CA ARG A 389 0.30 -1.50 -10.65
C ARG A 389 1.24 -2.19 -9.67
N GLY A 390 0.74 -2.60 -8.49
CA GLY A 390 1.58 -3.13 -7.42
C GLY A 390 2.31 -2.08 -6.56
N ASN A 391 2.27 -0.79 -6.93
CA ASN A 391 3.00 0.27 -6.22
C ASN A 391 2.23 0.75 -4.99
N HIS A 392 2.67 0.32 -3.79
CA HIS A 392 2.02 0.65 -2.52
C HIS A 392 2.29 2.10 -2.03
N GLY A 393 2.93 2.93 -2.85
CA GLY A 393 3.27 4.32 -2.56
C GLY A 393 4.73 4.47 -2.17
N GLY A 394 5.01 5.24 -1.11
CA GLY A 394 6.37 5.55 -0.66
C GLY A 394 6.48 7.00 -0.20
N ILE A 395 7.59 7.65 -0.53
CA ILE A 395 7.86 9.04 -0.17
C ILE A 395 6.93 9.97 -0.97
N LEU A 396 6.01 10.66 -0.30
CA LEU A 396 5.04 11.57 -0.93
C LEU A 396 5.71 12.63 -1.82
N GLN A 397 6.80 13.24 -1.33
CA GLN A 397 7.56 14.25 -2.08
C GLN A 397 8.07 13.72 -3.43
N GLN A 398 8.42 12.43 -3.53
CA GLN A 398 8.92 11.83 -4.78
C GLN A 398 7.79 11.62 -5.79
N ALA A 399 6.57 11.30 -5.35
CA ALA A 399 5.40 11.32 -6.23
C ALA A 399 5.04 12.74 -6.70
N VAL A 400 5.15 13.75 -5.82
CA VAL A 400 4.95 15.16 -6.18
C VAL A 400 6.00 15.64 -7.19
N MET A 401 7.29 15.31 -6.98
CA MET A 401 8.36 15.61 -7.93
C MET A 401 8.18 14.85 -9.26
N THR A 402 7.68 13.61 -9.23
CA THR A 402 7.34 12.86 -10.45
C THR A 402 6.22 13.55 -11.24
N ALA A 403 5.21 14.11 -10.57
CA ALA A 403 4.14 14.86 -11.25
C ALA A 403 4.68 16.10 -11.97
N ALA A 404 5.69 16.78 -11.42
CA ALA A 404 6.36 17.93 -12.03
C ALA A 404 7.12 17.61 -13.33
N LEU A 405 7.40 16.33 -13.61
CA LEU A 405 8.00 15.89 -14.88
C LEU A 405 7.00 15.89 -16.04
N PHE A 406 5.70 15.91 -15.73
CA PHE A 406 4.60 15.83 -16.70
C PHE A 406 3.67 17.05 -16.68
N LEU A 407 3.85 17.97 -15.72
CA LEU A 407 3.01 19.15 -15.49
C LEU A 407 3.86 20.41 -15.36
N ASP A 408 3.46 21.50 -16.00
CA ASP A 408 4.17 22.78 -15.92
C ASP A 408 3.94 23.51 -14.60
N HIS A 409 2.73 23.42 -14.04
CA HIS A 409 2.35 24.06 -12.79
C HIS A 409 1.10 23.41 -12.18
N GLY A 410 0.86 23.62 -10.89
CA GLY A 410 -0.42 23.29 -10.25
C GLY A 410 -0.29 22.67 -8.87
N VAL A 411 -1.42 22.50 -8.19
CA VAL A 411 -1.52 21.71 -6.95
C VAL A 411 -1.56 20.23 -7.32
N ILE A 412 -0.76 19.41 -6.63
CA ILE A 412 -0.69 17.94 -6.79
C ILE A 412 -1.49 17.24 -5.69
N THR A 413 -1.47 17.77 -4.48
CA THR A 413 -2.32 17.32 -3.36
C THR A 413 -2.33 18.37 -2.26
N THR A 414 -3.34 18.33 -1.38
CA THR A 414 -3.29 18.99 -0.08
C THR A 414 -3.28 17.96 1.03
N THR A 415 -2.55 18.25 2.11
CA THR A 415 -2.67 17.51 3.37
C THR A 415 -3.42 18.33 4.39
N ASP A 416 -4.37 17.69 5.08
CA ASP A 416 -5.21 18.31 6.10
C ASP A 416 -5.28 17.46 7.37
N GLY A 417 -5.07 18.08 8.53
CA GLY A 417 -5.07 17.45 9.83
C GLY A 417 -5.11 18.47 10.97
N ARG A 418 -5.29 17.96 12.19
CA ARG A 418 -5.49 18.80 13.38
C ARG A 418 -4.22 19.49 13.88
N ALA A 419 -3.05 18.91 13.60
CA ALA A 419 -1.76 19.52 13.92
C ALA A 419 -1.41 20.53 12.83
N PRO A 420 -1.17 21.82 13.13
CA PRO A 420 -0.86 22.82 12.10
C PRO A 420 0.34 22.43 11.23
N GLU A 421 1.33 21.74 11.80
CA GLU A 421 2.50 21.25 11.08
C GLU A 421 2.21 20.08 10.11
N SER A 422 1.00 19.52 10.07
CA SER A 422 0.61 18.48 9.12
C SER A 422 -0.09 19.02 7.87
N ASN A 423 -0.44 20.32 7.88
CA ASN A 423 -1.19 20.99 6.81
C ASN A 423 -0.25 21.57 5.75
N HIS A 424 -0.37 21.09 4.50
CA HIS A 424 0.48 21.50 3.38
C HIS A 424 -0.31 21.58 2.07
N VAL A 425 0.06 22.54 1.22
CA VAL A 425 -0.31 22.55 -0.20
C VAL A 425 0.90 22.09 -1.00
N TRP A 426 0.83 20.90 -1.59
CA TRP A 426 1.90 20.36 -2.41
C TRP A 426 1.70 20.82 -3.84
N SER A 427 2.24 21.98 -4.18
CA SER A 427 2.23 22.52 -5.55
C SER A 427 3.58 22.37 -6.23
N ILE A 428 3.56 22.32 -7.56
CA ILE A 428 4.77 22.26 -8.40
C ILE A 428 4.84 23.44 -9.36
N GLN A 429 6.06 23.74 -9.78
CA GLN A 429 6.39 24.46 -11.00
C GLN A 429 7.41 23.58 -11.73
N GLY A 430 6.96 22.89 -12.77
CA GLY A 430 7.71 21.94 -13.57
C GLY A 430 8.01 22.48 -14.96
N GLY A 431 7.88 21.61 -15.97
CA GLY A 431 8.07 21.95 -17.37
C GLY A 431 8.05 20.68 -18.22
N ASP A 432 6.86 20.17 -18.54
CA ASP A 432 6.59 18.79 -19.00
C ASP A 432 7.68 18.25 -19.96
N LEU A 433 8.52 17.34 -19.43
CA LEU A 433 9.65 16.75 -20.14
C LEU A 433 9.23 15.90 -21.34
N THR A 434 7.93 15.61 -21.47
CA THR A 434 7.37 14.82 -22.57
C THR A 434 6.59 15.66 -23.57
N ASN A 435 6.58 16.99 -23.43
CA ASN A 435 5.97 17.94 -24.37
C ASN A 435 4.52 17.57 -24.76
N ASN A 436 3.66 17.38 -23.75
CA ASN A 436 2.26 16.96 -23.90
C ASN A 436 2.04 15.63 -24.65
N THR A 437 3.06 14.75 -24.74
CA THR A 437 2.89 13.39 -25.27
C THR A 437 1.79 12.64 -24.51
N ALA A 438 0.91 11.94 -25.25
CA ALA A 438 -0.21 11.20 -24.69
C ALA A 438 0.25 10.20 -23.61
N LEU A 439 -0.31 10.29 -22.40
CA LEU A 439 0.15 9.55 -21.23
C LEU A 439 -0.98 8.65 -20.71
N ALA A 440 -0.68 7.36 -20.55
CA ALA A 440 -1.56 6.42 -19.87
C ALA A 440 -0.91 5.94 -18.56
N LEU A 441 -1.65 6.04 -17.45
CA LEU A 441 -1.26 5.47 -16.17
C LEU A 441 -1.99 4.15 -15.93
N LEU A 442 -1.24 3.11 -15.57
CA LEU A 442 -1.82 1.82 -15.17
C LEU A 442 -1.91 1.72 -13.65
N VAL A 443 -3.08 1.33 -13.13
CA VAL A 443 -3.33 1.18 -11.69
C VAL A 443 -4.07 -0.11 -11.36
N ASP A 444 -3.81 -0.69 -10.20
CA ASP A 444 -4.46 -1.90 -9.70
C ASP A 444 -4.88 -1.76 -8.23
N LYS A 445 -5.51 -2.79 -7.66
CA LYS A 445 -5.92 -2.82 -6.24
C LYS A 445 -4.80 -2.56 -5.21
N ASN A 446 -3.53 -2.66 -5.62
CA ASN A 446 -2.35 -2.51 -4.78
C ASN A 446 -1.70 -1.13 -4.97
N THR A 447 -2.03 -0.40 -6.04
CA THR A 447 -1.65 1.02 -6.22
C THR A 447 -2.16 1.81 -5.02
N GLY A 448 -1.27 2.38 -4.21
CA GLY A 448 -1.59 2.91 -2.88
C GLY A 448 -0.87 4.22 -2.54
N SER A 449 -1.48 5.03 -1.66
CA SER A 449 -0.83 6.18 -1.03
C SER A 449 -0.24 7.16 -2.06
N ALA A 450 1.07 7.47 -2.01
CA ALA A 450 1.75 8.36 -2.95
C ALA A 450 1.54 8.00 -4.43
N ALA A 451 1.32 6.72 -4.78
CA ALA A 451 1.01 6.32 -6.17
C ALA A 451 -0.40 6.74 -6.59
N GLU A 452 -1.36 6.72 -5.66
CA GLU A 452 -2.71 7.22 -5.88
C GLU A 452 -2.72 8.75 -6.03
N ILE A 453 -1.82 9.46 -5.33
CA ILE A 453 -1.63 10.91 -5.47
C ILE A 453 -1.13 11.27 -6.87
N LEU A 454 -0.12 10.57 -7.38
CA LEU A 454 0.36 10.82 -8.74
C LEU A 454 -0.72 10.54 -9.79
N ALA A 455 -1.47 9.44 -9.62
CA ALA A 455 -2.57 9.09 -10.51
C ALA A 455 -3.74 10.09 -10.45
N ALA A 456 -4.16 10.50 -9.26
CA ALA A 456 -5.19 11.53 -9.07
C ALA A 456 -4.74 12.87 -9.67
N ALA A 457 -3.51 13.32 -9.39
CA ALA A 457 -3.02 14.58 -9.90
C ALA A 457 -2.95 14.63 -11.43
N LEU A 458 -2.40 13.60 -12.07
CA LEU A 458 -2.32 13.56 -13.54
C LEU A 458 -3.71 13.38 -14.19
N ALA A 459 -4.69 12.81 -13.49
CA ALA A 459 -6.08 12.74 -13.95
C ALA A 459 -6.79 14.10 -13.80
N ASP A 460 -6.76 14.70 -12.61
CA ASP A 460 -7.40 15.98 -12.28
C ASP A 460 -6.89 17.13 -13.17
N HIS A 461 -5.61 17.11 -13.57
CA HIS A 461 -5.00 18.07 -14.52
C HIS A 461 -5.23 17.71 -16.00
N HIS A 462 -6.03 16.69 -16.32
CA HIS A 462 -6.21 16.16 -17.68
C HIS A 462 -4.89 15.83 -18.40
N ARG A 463 -3.85 15.43 -17.67
CA ARG A 463 -2.55 15.10 -18.24
C ARG A 463 -2.44 13.64 -18.66
N ALA A 464 -3.13 12.74 -17.96
CA ALA A 464 -3.10 11.30 -18.23
C ALA A 464 -4.49 10.66 -18.15
N ILE A 465 -4.68 9.61 -18.95
CA ILE A 465 -5.81 8.68 -18.77
C ILE A 465 -5.42 7.60 -17.75
N ILE A 466 -6.36 7.23 -16.87
CA ILE A 466 -6.13 6.16 -15.88
C ILE A 466 -6.81 4.87 -16.38
N ILE A 467 -6.05 3.77 -16.42
CA ILE A 467 -6.48 2.47 -16.93
C ILE A 467 -6.24 1.39 -15.88
N GLY A 468 -7.20 0.49 -15.68
CA GLY A 468 -7.01 -0.68 -14.81
C GLY A 468 -8.23 -1.00 -13.95
N SER A 469 -8.04 -1.03 -12.63
CA SER A 469 -9.12 -1.20 -11.64
C SER A 469 -9.03 -0.14 -10.54
N SER A 470 -10.07 0.04 -9.72
CA SER A 470 -10.01 0.99 -8.61
C SER A 470 -8.84 0.68 -7.68
N SER A 471 -8.07 1.70 -7.32
CA SER A 471 -6.84 1.58 -6.51
C SER A 471 -7.12 1.25 -5.04
N PHE A 472 -6.07 1.18 -4.20
CA PHE A 472 -6.19 0.70 -2.83
C PHE A 472 -7.14 1.55 -1.95
N GLY A 473 -7.06 2.88 -2.04
CA GLY A 473 -7.85 3.84 -1.26
C GLY A 473 -7.19 4.28 0.05
N LYS A 474 -5.87 4.52 0.06
CA LYS A 474 -5.16 5.08 1.24
C LYS A 474 -4.92 6.58 1.06
N GLY A 475 -5.86 7.39 1.55
CA GLY A 475 -5.78 8.84 1.58
C GLY A 475 -5.24 9.39 2.91
N MET A 476 -4.18 8.81 3.46
CA MET A 476 -3.65 9.15 4.80
C MET A 476 -2.12 9.23 4.81
N VAL A 477 -1.59 10.37 5.28
CA VAL A 477 -0.17 10.56 5.60
C VAL A 477 0.10 10.03 7.01
N GLN A 478 1.29 9.48 7.21
CA GLN A 478 1.76 9.04 8.53
C GLN A 478 3.01 9.81 8.95
N ILE A 479 3.07 10.16 10.23
CA ILE A 479 4.27 10.61 10.92
C ILE A 479 4.78 9.48 11.82
N SER A 480 6.08 9.41 12.06
CA SER A 480 6.68 8.43 12.95
C SER A 480 7.64 9.04 13.96
N THR A 481 7.88 8.30 15.05
CA THR A 481 8.90 8.60 16.05
C THR A 481 9.51 7.32 16.60
N THR A 482 10.75 7.40 17.08
CA THR A 482 11.35 6.37 17.93
C THR A 482 10.98 6.66 19.39
N LEU A 483 10.55 5.66 20.13
CA LEU A 483 10.20 5.75 21.54
C LEU A 483 11.40 5.40 22.45
N PRO A 484 11.38 5.75 23.75
CA PRO A 484 12.48 5.51 24.70
C PRO A 484 13.05 4.09 24.74
N ASN A 485 12.25 3.05 24.47
CA ASN A 485 12.72 1.66 24.42
C ASN A 485 13.34 1.24 23.07
N GLY A 486 13.48 2.16 22.11
CA GLY A 486 13.95 1.87 20.75
C GLY A 486 12.89 1.33 19.78
N GLY A 487 11.63 1.18 20.22
CA GLY A 487 10.52 0.85 19.33
C GLY A 487 10.10 2.03 18.45
N HIS A 488 9.44 1.77 17.32
CA HIS A 488 8.96 2.80 16.40
C HIS A 488 7.43 2.89 16.43
N LEU A 489 6.92 4.10 16.63
CA LEU A 489 5.50 4.43 16.52
C LEU A 489 5.25 5.14 15.18
N ALA A 490 4.26 4.68 14.41
CA ALA A 490 3.78 5.37 13.22
C ALA A 490 2.28 5.67 13.37
N LEU A 491 1.89 6.91 13.10
CA LEU A 491 0.57 7.47 13.37
C LEU A 491 0.03 8.19 12.14
N SER A 492 -1.24 7.94 11.78
CA SER A 492 -1.96 8.74 10.78
C SER A 492 -2.31 10.13 11.36
N TRP A 493 -1.83 11.19 10.71
CA TRP A 493 -1.84 12.56 11.27
C TRP A 493 -2.32 13.66 10.30
N ALA A 494 -2.47 13.31 9.02
CA ALA A 494 -3.06 14.14 7.99
C ALA A 494 -3.76 13.25 6.96
N ARG A 495 -4.85 13.75 6.39
CA ARG A 495 -5.54 13.22 5.22
C ARG A 495 -4.85 13.72 3.96
N LEU A 496 -5.00 12.98 2.86
CA LEU A 496 -4.59 13.39 1.52
C LEU A 496 -5.83 13.63 0.67
N ASN A 497 -5.95 14.85 0.14
CA ASN A 497 -6.96 15.22 -0.84
C ASN A 497 -6.32 15.40 -2.21
N ALA A 498 -7.03 15.01 -3.26
CA ALA A 498 -6.64 15.26 -4.65
C ALA A 498 -6.65 16.77 -4.98
N PRO A 499 -6.08 17.23 -6.11
CA PRO A 499 -6.08 18.65 -6.49
C PRO A 499 -7.46 19.32 -6.46
N GLN A 500 -8.51 18.61 -6.89
CA GLN A 500 -9.89 19.12 -6.87
C GLN A 500 -10.59 18.99 -5.50
N GLY A 501 -9.87 18.61 -4.43
CA GLY A 501 -10.38 18.58 -3.06
C GLY A 501 -11.20 17.34 -2.66
N TRP A 502 -11.29 16.34 -3.54
CA TRP A 502 -11.94 15.06 -3.24
C TRP A 502 -11.03 14.12 -2.44
N SER A 503 -11.65 13.25 -1.64
CA SER A 503 -10.97 12.36 -0.68
C SER A 503 -10.65 11.00 -1.29
N LEU A 504 -9.37 10.63 -1.26
CA LEU A 504 -8.89 9.30 -1.65
C LEU A 504 -9.23 8.22 -0.62
N GLN A 505 -9.47 8.57 0.65
CA GLN A 505 -9.56 7.59 1.74
C GLN A 505 -10.79 6.68 1.61
N GLY A 506 -10.54 5.39 1.41
CA GLY A 506 -11.57 4.38 1.19
C GLY A 506 -12.26 4.43 -0.19
N LEU A 507 -11.94 5.43 -1.03
CA LEU A 507 -12.44 5.55 -2.41
C LEU A 507 -11.38 5.08 -3.43
N GLY A 508 -10.13 5.54 -3.27
CA GLY A 508 -9.06 5.40 -4.25
C GLY A 508 -9.31 6.19 -5.55
N VAL A 509 -8.39 6.07 -6.49
CA VAL A 509 -8.56 6.50 -7.89
C VAL A 509 -9.38 5.45 -8.62
N ILE A 510 -10.50 5.87 -9.19
CA ILE A 510 -11.30 5.07 -10.12
C ILE A 510 -10.78 5.33 -11.54
N PRO A 511 -10.45 4.30 -12.35
CA PRO A 511 -9.87 4.51 -13.67
C PRO A 511 -10.90 5.03 -14.69
N SER A 512 -10.45 5.89 -15.60
CA SER A 512 -11.22 6.37 -16.76
C SER A 512 -11.59 5.24 -17.73
N ILE A 513 -10.78 4.17 -17.79
CA ILE A 513 -11.08 2.94 -18.52
C ILE A 513 -10.88 1.73 -17.61
N CYS A 514 -11.96 1.02 -17.34
CA CYS A 514 -12.00 -0.09 -16.41
C CYS A 514 -11.76 -1.43 -17.12
N THR A 515 -10.71 -2.17 -16.75
CA THR A 515 -10.30 -3.43 -17.41
C THR A 515 -10.59 -4.69 -16.59
N THR A 516 -11.03 -4.54 -15.33
CA THR A 516 -11.40 -5.69 -14.47
C THR A 516 -12.56 -6.51 -15.08
N PRO A 517 -12.50 -7.86 -15.07
CA PRO A 517 -13.57 -8.71 -15.58
C PRO A 517 -14.92 -8.55 -14.86
N GLN A 518 -14.92 -8.02 -13.64
CA GLN A 518 -16.12 -7.74 -12.84
C GLN A 518 -16.62 -6.29 -12.98
N SER A 519 -16.16 -5.55 -14.00
CA SER A 519 -16.61 -4.19 -14.29
C SER A 519 -18.10 -4.14 -14.65
N HIS A 520 -18.75 -3.04 -14.27
CA HIS A 520 -20.14 -2.77 -14.65
C HIS A 520 -20.30 -2.57 -16.18
N TYR A 521 -19.27 -2.00 -16.83
CA TYR A 521 -19.24 -1.80 -18.28
C TYR A 521 -18.17 -2.68 -18.91
N SER A 522 -18.56 -3.61 -19.80
CA SER A 522 -17.56 -4.41 -20.53
C SER A 522 -16.58 -3.53 -21.32
N LEU A 523 -15.31 -3.94 -21.42
CA LEU A 523 -14.29 -3.18 -22.17
C LEU A 523 -14.69 -2.92 -23.64
N LYS A 524 -15.41 -3.87 -24.27
CA LYS A 524 -15.96 -3.69 -25.62
C LYS A 524 -16.99 -2.54 -25.69
N ALA A 525 -17.85 -2.41 -24.69
CA ALA A 525 -18.83 -1.33 -24.62
C ALA A 525 -18.14 0.02 -24.37
N GLN A 526 -17.14 0.06 -23.47
CA GLN A 526 -16.32 1.26 -23.24
C GLN A 526 -15.62 1.71 -24.54
N PHE A 527 -15.02 0.79 -25.31
CA PHE A 527 -14.42 1.11 -26.60
C PHE A 527 -15.42 1.59 -27.67
N SER A 528 -16.68 1.12 -27.66
CA SER A 528 -17.72 1.65 -28.55
C SER A 528 -18.04 3.11 -28.21
N ALA A 529 -18.27 3.39 -26.91
CA ALA A 529 -18.52 4.75 -26.43
C ALA A 529 -17.37 5.72 -26.77
N LEU A 530 -16.12 5.30 -26.55
CA LEU A 530 -14.94 6.11 -26.89
C LEU A 530 -14.80 6.35 -28.41
N GLN A 531 -15.23 5.41 -29.24
CA GLN A 531 -15.31 5.61 -30.70
C GLN A 531 -16.42 6.61 -31.08
N GLU A 532 -17.49 6.66 -30.31
CA GLU A 532 -18.59 7.63 -30.39
C GLU A 532 -18.29 8.94 -29.64
N GLY A 533 -17.06 9.15 -29.18
CA GLY A 533 -16.59 10.41 -28.58
C GLY A 533 -16.96 10.65 -27.12
N HIS A 534 -17.44 9.65 -26.39
CA HIS A 534 -17.84 9.78 -24.98
C HIS A 534 -17.33 8.62 -24.11
N SER A 535 -17.42 8.75 -22.78
CA SER A 535 -17.00 7.68 -21.85
C SER A 535 -18.15 7.24 -20.93
N LEU A 536 -18.33 5.93 -20.79
CA LEU A 536 -19.28 5.34 -19.85
C LEU A 536 -18.87 5.57 -18.38
N MET A 537 -17.61 5.90 -18.10
CA MET A 537 -17.13 6.19 -16.75
C MET A 537 -17.36 7.63 -16.31
N ALA A 538 -17.73 8.56 -17.21
CA ALA A 538 -17.79 10.01 -16.92
C ALA A 538 -18.65 10.34 -15.68
N THR A 539 -19.89 9.82 -15.60
CA THR A 539 -20.77 10.02 -14.43
C THR A 539 -20.19 9.44 -13.14
N THR A 540 -19.48 8.31 -13.23
CA THR A 540 -18.83 7.67 -12.08
C THR A 540 -17.68 8.52 -11.56
N LEU A 541 -16.86 9.06 -12.48
CA LEU A 541 -15.77 9.97 -12.13
C LEU A 541 -16.32 11.26 -11.52
N GLN A 542 -17.37 11.85 -12.10
CA GLN A 542 -18.03 13.03 -11.55
C GLN A 542 -18.55 12.79 -10.12
N GLN A 543 -19.20 11.65 -9.86
CA GLN A 543 -19.65 11.29 -8.51
C GLN A 543 -18.49 11.02 -7.55
N ALA A 544 -17.38 10.44 -8.03
CA ALA A 544 -16.17 10.23 -7.24
C ALA A 544 -15.51 11.55 -6.79
N HIS A 545 -15.55 12.59 -7.63
CA HIS A 545 -15.03 13.93 -7.30
C HIS A 545 -15.93 14.70 -6.31
N LEU A 546 -17.12 14.19 -5.98
CA LEU A 546 -18.00 14.73 -4.93
C LEU A 546 -17.83 14.01 -3.58
N ILE A 547 -16.88 13.06 -3.49
CA ILE A 547 -16.59 12.35 -2.24
C ILE A 547 -15.62 13.17 -1.38
N HIS A 548 -16.08 13.52 -0.19
CA HIS A 548 -15.28 14.12 0.87
C HIS A 548 -15.14 13.14 2.05
N GLU A 549 -14.42 13.51 3.11
CA GLU A 549 -14.19 12.65 4.28
C GLU A 549 -15.48 12.17 4.96
N ASP A 550 -16.48 13.05 5.08
CA ASP A 550 -17.75 12.74 5.76
C ASP A 550 -18.74 11.96 4.86
N SER A 551 -18.40 11.72 3.59
CA SER A 551 -19.26 10.95 2.68
C SER A 551 -19.43 9.50 3.15
N PRO A 552 -20.66 8.93 3.15
CA PRO A 552 -20.91 7.59 3.66
C PRO A 552 -20.05 6.51 3.01
N ALA A 553 -19.61 5.54 3.81
CA ALA A 553 -18.80 4.41 3.35
C ALA A 553 -19.51 3.60 2.25
N ASP A 554 -20.84 3.44 2.34
CA ASP A 554 -21.64 2.76 1.32
C ASP A 554 -21.64 3.49 -0.03
N THR A 555 -21.55 4.83 -0.04
CA THR A 555 -21.41 5.62 -1.28
C THR A 555 -20.06 5.34 -1.95
N ARG A 556 -18.97 5.30 -1.18
CA ARG A 556 -17.64 4.94 -1.71
C ARG A 556 -17.60 3.49 -2.22
N LEU A 557 -18.24 2.57 -1.49
CA LEU A 557 -18.39 1.17 -1.89
C LEU A 557 -19.18 1.01 -3.20
N ALA A 558 -20.28 1.75 -3.37
CA ALA A 558 -21.09 1.72 -4.59
C ALA A 558 -20.31 2.21 -5.82
N LEU A 559 -19.55 3.31 -5.68
CA LEU A 559 -18.68 3.80 -6.76
C LEU A 559 -17.55 2.81 -7.09
N ARG A 560 -16.87 2.27 -6.08
CA ARG A 560 -15.84 1.22 -6.27
C ARG A 560 -16.40 -0.06 -6.91
N ALA A 561 -17.68 -0.37 -6.71
CA ALA A 561 -18.33 -1.53 -7.32
C ALA A 561 -18.56 -1.39 -8.84
N ILE A 562 -18.51 -0.17 -9.40
CA ILE A 562 -18.59 0.06 -10.85
C ILE A 562 -17.30 -0.42 -11.54
N CYS A 563 -16.16 -0.24 -10.88
CA CYS A 563 -14.85 -0.75 -11.31
C CYS A 563 -14.09 -1.48 -10.18
N PRO A 564 -14.50 -2.71 -9.80
CA PRO A 564 -13.98 -3.38 -8.60
C PRO A 564 -12.45 -3.54 -8.59
N PRO A 565 -11.76 -3.26 -7.45
CA PRO A 565 -10.33 -3.46 -7.31
C PRO A 565 -9.91 -4.89 -7.67
N SER A 566 -9.03 -5.05 -8.67
CA SER A 566 -8.51 -6.34 -9.14
C SER A 566 -6.98 -6.38 -9.12
N PRO A 567 -6.37 -7.58 -9.12
CA PRO A 567 -4.97 -7.73 -9.52
C PRO A 567 -4.73 -7.20 -10.94
N PRO A 568 -3.47 -6.97 -11.34
CA PRO A 568 -3.15 -6.47 -12.67
C PRO A 568 -3.40 -7.53 -13.73
N THR A 569 -3.74 -7.12 -14.95
CA THR A 569 -4.03 -8.02 -16.06
C THR A 569 -3.22 -7.67 -17.31
N ILE A 570 -3.10 -8.61 -18.25
CA ILE A 570 -2.51 -8.32 -19.56
C ILE A 570 -3.39 -7.38 -20.40
N THR A 571 -4.69 -7.29 -20.05
CA THR A 571 -5.67 -6.41 -20.69
C THR A 571 -5.39 -4.93 -20.43
N ASP A 572 -4.82 -4.58 -19.27
CA ASP A 572 -4.51 -3.18 -18.91
C ASP A 572 -3.50 -2.59 -19.91
N LEU A 573 -2.47 -3.38 -20.20
CA LEU A 573 -1.41 -3.07 -21.15
C LEU A 573 -1.92 -2.99 -22.59
N SER A 574 -2.68 -3.99 -23.05
CA SER A 574 -3.24 -3.95 -24.42
C SER A 574 -4.28 -2.85 -24.60
N THR A 575 -4.98 -2.45 -23.53
CA THR A 575 -5.88 -1.29 -23.49
C THR A 575 -5.11 0.01 -23.65
N ALA A 576 -4.02 0.22 -22.89
CA ALA A 576 -3.16 1.40 -23.05
C ALA A 576 -2.62 1.53 -24.48
N LEU A 577 -2.09 0.45 -25.06
CA LEU A 577 -1.63 0.43 -26.45
C LEU A 577 -2.76 0.80 -27.43
N THR A 578 -3.95 0.25 -27.24
CA THR A 578 -5.12 0.50 -28.12
C THR A 578 -5.58 1.95 -28.07
N VAL A 579 -5.57 2.56 -26.88
CA VAL A 579 -6.11 3.91 -26.66
C VAL A 579 -5.09 4.99 -27.05
N LEU A 580 -3.81 4.82 -26.70
CA LEU A 580 -2.74 5.73 -27.11
C LEU A 580 -2.54 5.72 -28.64
N SER A 581 -2.74 4.58 -29.30
CA SER A 581 -2.71 4.49 -30.77
C SER A 581 -3.91 5.15 -31.48
N LYS A 582 -4.88 5.73 -30.74
CA LYS A 582 -6.13 6.28 -31.28
C LYS A 582 -6.47 7.63 -30.64
N PRO A 583 -6.08 8.77 -31.25
CA PRO A 583 -6.25 10.11 -30.66
C PRO A 583 -7.68 10.42 -30.18
N HIS A 584 -8.72 10.02 -30.93
CA HIS A 584 -10.12 10.22 -30.52
C HIS A 584 -10.50 9.39 -29.28
N PHE A 585 -9.99 8.16 -29.14
CA PHE A 585 -10.24 7.35 -27.93
C PHE A 585 -9.54 7.97 -26.73
N TYR A 586 -8.30 8.44 -26.92
CA TYR A 586 -7.53 9.11 -25.89
C TYR A 586 -8.24 10.38 -25.39
N GLN A 587 -8.66 11.26 -26.30
CA GLN A 587 -9.39 12.49 -25.95
C GLN A 587 -10.72 12.20 -25.24
N ALA A 588 -11.54 11.28 -25.75
CA ALA A 588 -12.82 10.92 -25.13
C ALA A 588 -12.66 10.30 -23.72
N ALA A 589 -11.53 9.63 -23.45
CA ALA A 589 -11.20 9.11 -22.12
C ALA A 589 -10.64 10.22 -21.19
N LEU A 590 -9.81 11.12 -21.72
CA LEU A 590 -9.13 12.19 -20.98
C LEU A 590 -10.10 13.26 -20.46
N PHE A 591 -11.10 13.61 -21.27
CA PHE A 591 -12.16 14.57 -20.90
C PHE A 591 -13.35 13.89 -20.19
N SER A 592 -13.19 12.64 -19.74
CA SER A 592 -14.20 11.97 -18.89
C SER A 592 -14.01 12.25 -17.39
N THR A 593 -12.81 12.65 -16.98
CA THR A 593 -12.54 13.26 -15.67
C THR A 593 -13.21 14.64 -15.61
N PRO A 594 -13.78 15.07 -14.48
CA PRO A 594 -14.25 16.45 -14.31
C PRO A 594 -13.10 17.46 -14.42
N THR A 595 -13.38 18.62 -15.02
CA THR A 595 -12.45 19.75 -15.00
C THR A 595 -12.30 20.33 -13.60
N ILE A 596 -11.08 20.75 -13.25
CA ILE A 596 -10.85 21.60 -12.07
C ILE A 596 -11.73 22.85 -12.19
N ASN A 597 -12.78 22.93 -11.38
CA ASN A 597 -13.40 24.21 -11.08
C ASN A 597 -12.36 24.99 -10.28
N ALA A 598 -11.68 25.94 -10.94
CA ALA A 598 -10.84 26.89 -10.24
C ALA A 598 -11.69 27.63 -9.19
N PRO A 599 -11.23 27.74 -7.94
CA PRO A 599 -11.97 28.41 -6.87
C PRO A 599 -12.14 29.92 -7.11
#